data_AF-B1YED9-F1
#
_entry.id   AF-B1YED9-F1
#
_cell.length_a   1.000
_cell.length_b   1.000
_cell.length_c   1.000
_cell.angle_alpha   90.00
_cell.angle_beta   90.00
_cell.angle_gamma   90.00
#
_symmetry.space_group_name_H-M   'P 1'
#
loop_
_entity.id
_entity.type
_entity.pdbx_description
1 polymer ?
#
loop_
_entity_poly.entity_id
_entity_poly.type
_entity_poly.pdbx_seq_one_letter_code
_entity_poly.pdbx_strand_id
1 'polypeptide(L)'
;MSTMTSRWQLNACYTTEEIKQKLESLQQELDRFQTVQAPIRPQLVTLEQLKCQVEELSDFVYCLYAEDVSRQEVLDLLEQTDTLQASLQTGETFFEERLRTLSNDEWTTLQHEEASYYLTERRAIMERRLPAEQEQLIQTLAIDGFSAWEQLYEQRLTGLRLPLNGATVTIVQAWHQAVHGTTRIDRQTAAAAIAKTCAAAQDDFAMILNRIAGFRLQNF
;
A
#
# COMPACT_ATOMS: atom_id res chain seq x y z
N MET A 1 -2.76 -15.00 -39.32
CA MET A 1 -2.48 -13.63 -38.88
C MET A 1 -1.67 -13.73 -37.60
N SER A 2 -0.35 -13.53 -37.71
CA SER A 2 0.53 -13.51 -36.54
C SER A 2 0.28 -12.18 -35.83
N THR A 3 -0.48 -12.19 -34.74
CA THR A 3 -0.54 -11.04 -33.84
C THR A 3 0.88 -10.86 -33.31
N MET A 4 1.54 -9.78 -33.69
CA MET A 4 2.83 -9.42 -33.10
C MET A 4 2.66 -9.38 -31.58
N THR A 5 3.22 -10.36 -30.89
CA THR A 5 3.46 -10.36 -29.45
C THR A 5 4.50 -9.28 -29.17
N SER A 6 4.06 -8.02 -29.16
CA SER A 6 4.90 -6.92 -28.71
C SER A 6 4.98 -7.03 -27.20
N ARG A 7 6.03 -7.71 -26.72
CA ARG A 7 6.39 -7.76 -25.31
C ARG A 7 7.29 -6.57 -25.01
N TRP A 8 7.19 -6.04 -23.80
CA TRP A 8 8.14 -5.04 -23.32
C TRP A 8 9.56 -5.62 -23.33
N GLN A 9 10.56 -4.79 -23.64
CA GLN A 9 11.96 -5.22 -23.64
C GLN A 9 12.55 -5.14 -22.22
N LEU A 10 11.87 -5.73 -21.23
CA LEU A 10 12.28 -5.65 -19.81
C LEU A 10 13.67 -6.24 -19.58
N ASN A 11 14.02 -7.30 -20.31
CA ASN A 11 15.35 -7.93 -20.25
C ASN A 11 16.50 -7.01 -20.69
N ALA A 12 16.22 -5.86 -21.32
CA ALA A 12 17.23 -4.85 -21.63
C ALA A 12 17.60 -3.99 -20.41
N CYS A 13 16.76 -3.97 -19.38
CA CYS A 13 17.01 -3.26 -18.12
C CYS A 13 17.70 -4.17 -17.11
N TYR A 14 17.09 -5.33 -16.81
CA TYR A 14 17.63 -6.32 -15.87
C TYR A 14 17.33 -7.75 -16.32
N THR A 15 18.27 -8.64 -16.08
CA THR A 15 18.05 -10.09 -16.10
C THR A 15 17.53 -10.58 -14.74
N THR A 16 16.84 -11.73 -14.72
CA THR A 16 16.34 -12.33 -13.47
C THR A 16 17.44 -12.58 -12.44
N GLU A 17 18.66 -12.90 -12.89
CA GLU A 17 19.80 -13.12 -12.01
C GLU A 17 20.32 -11.81 -11.40
N GLU A 18 20.40 -10.75 -12.19
CA GLU A 18 20.75 -9.41 -11.68
C GLU A 18 19.72 -8.90 -10.66
N ILE A 19 18.43 -9.20 -10.84
CA ILE A 19 17.37 -8.87 -9.87
C ILE A 19 17.65 -9.57 -8.53
N LYS A 20 17.92 -10.89 -8.55
CA LYS A 20 18.19 -11.65 -7.33
C LYS A 20 19.40 -11.10 -6.57
N GLN A 21 20.48 -10.81 -7.29
CA GLN A 21 21.68 -10.22 -6.70
C GLN A 21 21.41 -8.82 -6.12
N LYS A 22 20.60 -8.00 -6.82
CA LYS A 22 20.19 -6.69 -6.31
C LYS A 22 19.30 -6.80 -5.06
N LEU A 23 18.34 -7.73 -5.04
CA LEU A 23 17.49 -7.99 -3.87
C LEU A 23 18.36 -8.32 -2.64
N GLU A 24 19.30 -9.26 -2.79
CA GLU A 24 20.22 -9.65 -1.71
C GLU A 24 21.11 -8.48 -1.25
N SER A 25 21.68 -7.71 -2.19
CA SER A 25 22.50 -6.54 -1.87
C SER A 25 21.71 -5.47 -1.13
N LEU A 26 20.52 -5.12 -1.62
CA LEU A 26 19.66 -4.10 -1.01
C LEU A 26 19.20 -4.52 0.39
N GLN A 27 18.87 -5.80 0.58
CA GLN A 27 18.52 -6.30 1.90
C GLN A 27 19.69 -6.13 2.88
N GLN A 28 20.91 -6.49 2.48
CA GLN A 28 22.10 -6.32 3.32
C GLN A 28 22.40 -4.84 3.62
N GLU A 29 22.21 -3.96 2.64
CA GLU A 29 22.39 -2.53 2.81
C GLU A 29 21.35 -1.93 3.77
N LEU A 30 20.09 -2.38 3.71
CA LEU A 30 19.04 -2.01 4.65
C LEU A 30 19.31 -2.51 6.07
N ASP A 31 19.74 -3.76 6.23
CA ASP A 31 20.12 -4.31 7.53
C ASP A 31 21.29 -3.50 8.14
N ARG A 32 22.26 -3.11 7.31
CA ARG A 32 23.37 -2.25 7.73
C ARG A 32 22.92 -0.83 8.06
N PHE A 33 21.99 -0.26 7.29
CA PHE A 33 21.45 1.07 7.52
C PHE A 33 20.83 1.22 8.92
N GLN A 34 20.16 0.16 9.39
CA GLN A 34 19.51 0.11 10.70
C GLN A 34 20.48 -0.02 11.89
N THR A 35 21.74 -0.39 11.64
CA THR A 35 22.74 -0.62 12.71
C THR A 35 23.80 0.47 12.80
N VAL A 36 24.07 1.18 11.69
CA VAL A 36 25.12 2.20 11.63
C VAL A 36 24.55 3.57 11.97
N GLN A 37 25.03 4.17 13.06
CA GLN A 37 24.74 5.58 13.38
C GLN A 37 25.71 6.50 12.63
N ALA A 38 25.28 7.00 11.46
CA ALA A 38 25.96 8.06 10.72
C ALA A 38 25.40 9.45 11.09
N PRO A 39 26.06 10.57 10.75
CA PRO A 39 25.42 11.89 10.84
C PRO A 39 24.14 11.93 9.99
N ILE A 40 23.16 12.76 10.37
CA ILE A 40 21.80 12.77 9.77
C ILE A 40 21.84 12.94 8.25
N ARG A 41 22.67 13.86 7.73
CA ARG A 41 22.72 14.15 6.30
C ARG A 41 23.26 12.99 5.45
N PRO A 42 24.45 12.42 5.70
CA PRO A 42 24.89 11.20 5.01
C PRO A 42 23.87 10.07 5.12
N GLN A 43 23.24 9.92 6.27
CA GLN A 43 22.21 8.90 6.45
C GLN A 43 20.96 9.17 5.59
N LEU A 44 20.51 10.42 5.49
CA LEU A 44 19.41 10.81 4.61
C LEU A 44 19.72 10.45 3.15
N VAL A 45 20.91 10.79 2.67
CA VAL A 45 21.34 10.47 1.30
C VAL A 45 21.33 8.96 1.05
N THR A 46 21.84 8.17 2.00
CA THR A 46 21.77 6.70 1.90
C THR A 46 20.32 6.20 1.88
N LEU A 47 19.46 6.75 2.74
CA LEU A 47 18.04 6.38 2.76
C LEU A 47 17.36 6.70 1.43
N GLU A 48 17.57 7.89 0.87
CA GLU A 48 17.04 8.29 -0.43
C GLU A 48 17.50 7.36 -1.56
N GLN A 49 18.77 6.99 -1.57
CA GLN A 49 19.32 6.05 -2.55
C GLN A 49 18.66 4.67 -2.43
N LEU A 50 18.52 4.16 -1.21
CA LEU A 50 17.85 2.88 -0.95
C LEU A 50 16.38 2.93 -1.39
N LYS A 51 15.65 4.02 -1.07
CA LYS A 51 14.26 4.22 -1.49
C LYS A 51 14.13 4.13 -3.02
N CYS A 52 14.94 4.89 -3.74
CA CYS A 52 14.92 4.89 -5.20
C CYS A 52 15.19 3.49 -5.77
N GLN A 53 16.19 2.77 -5.25
CA GLN A 53 16.58 1.46 -5.75
C GLN A 53 15.55 0.37 -5.44
N VAL A 54 14.94 0.40 -4.25
CA VAL A 54 13.85 -0.51 -3.87
C VAL A 54 12.61 -0.28 -4.72
N GLU A 55 12.24 0.98 -4.95
CA GLU A 55 11.09 1.36 -5.79
C GLU A 55 11.32 0.93 -7.25
N GLU A 56 12.48 1.26 -7.83
CA GLU A 56 12.85 0.84 -9.19
C GLU A 56 12.78 -0.69 -9.37
N LEU A 57 13.31 -1.44 -8.41
CA LEU A 57 13.32 -2.89 -8.47
C LEU A 57 11.93 -3.50 -8.31
N SER A 58 11.12 -2.95 -7.40
CA SER A 58 9.74 -3.37 -7.18
C SER A 58 8.88 -3.14 -8.43
N ASP A 59 8.99 -1.96 -9.04
CA ASP A 59 8.28 -1.62 -10.28
C ASP A 59 8.69 -2.54 -11.44
N PHE A 60 9.98 -2.84 -11.56
CA PHE A 60 10.48 -3.75 -12.58
C PHE A 60 9.94 -5.17 -12.41
N VAL A 61 9.97 -5.73 -11.19
CA VAL A 61 9.42 -7.06 -10.89
C VAL A 61 7.91 -7.09 -11.13
N TYR A 62 7.19 -6.02 -10.77
CA TYR A 62 5.77 -5.90 -11.06
C TYR A 62 5.47 -5.89 -12.57
N CYS A 63 6.31 -5.24 -13.38
CA CYS A 63 6.19 -5.27 -14.84
C CYS A 63 6.39 -6.69 -15.41
N LEU A 64 7.34 -7.47 -14.87
CA LEU A 64 7.53 -8.88 -15.25
C LEU A 64 6.30 -9.73 -14.90
N TYR A 65 5.70 -9.48 -13.73
CA TYR A 65 4.48 -10.17 -13.30
C TYR A 65 3.31 -9.81 -14.21
N ALA A 66 3.15 -8.53 -14.55
CA ALA A 66 2.08 -8.06 -15.43
C ALA A 66 2.20 -8.61 -16.87
N GLU A 67 3.42 -8.89 -17.34
CA GLU A 67 3.64 -9.54 -18.65
C GLU A 67 3.11 -10.99 -18.67
N ASP A 68 3.35 -11.74 -17.60
CA ASP A 68 2.89 -13.14 -17.47
C ASP A 68 2.74 -13.56 -16.00
N VAL A 69 1.49 -13.50 -15.52
CA VAL A 69 1.11 -13.83 -14.14
C VAL A 69 1.28 -15.30 -13.76
N SER A 70 1.58 -16.18 -14.73
CA SER A 70 1.78 -17.62 -14.49
C SER A 70 3.23 -18.00 -14.16
N ARG A 71 4.17 -17.05 -14.25
CA ARG A 71 5.60 -17.29 -13.98
C ARG A 71 5.88 -17.39 -12.48
N GLN A 72 6.01 -18.61 -11.98
CA GLN A 72 6.30 -18.87 -10.56
C GLN A 72 7.56 -18.16 -10.06
N GLU A 73 8.63 -18.15 -10.86
CA GLU A 73 9.87 -17.45 -10.49
C GLU A 73 9.67 -15.94 -10.25
N VAL A 74 8.69 -15.32 -10.90
CA VAL A 74 8.38 -13.88 -10.75
C VAL A 74 7.49 -13.66 -9.53
N LEU A 75 6.57 -14.60 -9.23
CA LEU A 75 5.80 -14.57 -7.99
C LEU A 75 6.73 -14.63 -6.78
N ASP A 76 7.75 -15.48 -6.81
CA ASP A 76 8.75 -15.58 -5.73
C ASP A 76 9.59 -14.29 -5.60
N LEU A 77 9.84 -13.58 -6.70
CA LEU A 77 10.50 -12.27 -6.68
C LEU A 77 9.59 -11.17 -6.13
N LEU A 78 8.29 -11.24 -6.40
CA LEU A 78 7.30 -10.28 -5.89
C LEU A 78 7.21 -10.35 -4.35
N GLU A 79 7.19 -11.56 -3.79
CA GLU A 79 7.22 -11.75 -2.33
C GLU A 79 8.53 -11.21 -1.71
N GLN A 80 9.66 -11.36 -2.40
CA GLN A 80 10.94 -10.77 -1.97
C GLN A 80 10.92 -9.23 -2.03
N THR A 81 10.28 -8.63 -3.05
CA THR A 81 10.12 -7.17 -3.08
C THR A 81 9.21 -6.66 -1.96
N ASP A 82 8.16 -7.41 -1.58
CA ASP A 82 7.32 -7.06 -0.44
C ASP A 82 8.12 -7.09 0.88
N THR A 83 8.98 -8.10 1.04
CA THR A 83 9.91 -8.20 2.18
C THR A 83 10.87 -7.00 2.22
N LEU A 84 11.41 -6.62 1.06
CA LEU A 84 12.33 -5.50 0.94
C LEU A 84 11.65 -4.15 1.27
N GLN A 85 10.41 -3.95 0.82
CA GLN A 85 9.60 -2.78 1.17
C GLN A 85 9.33 -2.69 2.68
N ALA A 86 9.04 -3.82 3.34
CA ALA A 86 8.89 -3.87 4.79
C ALA A 86 10.20 -3.52 5.52
N SER A 87 11.35 -4.00 5.03
CA SER A 87 12.67 -3.66 5.56
C SER A 87 13.00 -2.17 5.38
N LEU A 88 12.68 -1.59 4.22
CA LEU A 88 12.81 -0.16 3.95
C LEU A 88 11.96 0.68 4.90
N GLN A 89 10.69 0.32 5.11
CA GLN A 89 9.80 1.02 6.04
C GLN A 89 10.33 1.00 7.49
N THR A 90 10.99 -0.10 7.88
CA THR A 90 11.68 -0.22 9.17
C THR A 90 12.89 0.72 9.23
N GLY A 91 13.69 0.78 8.15
CA GLY A 91 14.80 1.73 8.01
C GLY A 91 14.36 3.19 8.10
N GLU A 92 13.27 3.56 7.43
CA GLU A 92 12.67 4.90 7.52
C GLU A 92 12.26 5.24 8.96
N THR A 93 11.55 4.32 9.62
CA THR A 93 11.15 4.49 11.02
C THR A 93 12.38 4.69 11.91
N PHE A 94 13.44 3.91 11.71
CA PHE A 94 14.70 4.08 12.43
C PHE A 94 15.31 5.47 12.22
N PHE A 95 15.37 5.95 10.97
CA PHE A 95 15.88 7.29 10.66
C PHE A 95 15.03 8.39 11.32
N GLU A 96 13.73 8.22 11.33
CA GLU A 96 12.77 9.18 11.88
C GLU A 96 12.82 9.29 13.41
N GLU A 97 13.01 8.18 14.12
CA GLU A 97 13.27 8.20 15.56
C GLU A 97 14.55 8.97 15.90
N ARG A 98 15.56 8.92 15.02
CA ARG A 98 16.75 9.76 15.17
C ARG A 98 16.43 11.23 15.00
N LEU A 99 15.60 11.60 14.03
CA LEU A 99 15.17 13.00 13.86
C LEU A 99 14.42 13.53 15.09
N ARG A 100 13.58 12.69 15.71
CA ARG A 100 12.81 13.04 16.92
C ARG A 100 13.73 13.34 18.12
N THR A 101 14.87 12.66 18.22
CA THR A 101 15.79 12.75 19.36
C THR A 101 16.88 13.82 19.19
N LEU A 102 16.89 14.55 18.07
CA LEU A 102 17.82 15.64 17.85
C LEU A 102 17.63 16.79 18.84
N SER A 103 18.74 17.33 19.32
CA SER A 103 18.75 18.59 20.05
C SER A 103 18.32 19.76 19.15
N ASN A 104 17.92 20.88 19.77
CA ASN A 104 17.56 22.09 19.03
C ASN A 104 18.75 22.63 18.21
N ASP A 105 19.98 22.53 18.71
CA ASP A 105 21.17 23.03 18.03
C ASP A 105 21.52 22.19 16.78
N GLU A 106 21.42 20.86 16.89
CA GLU A 106 21.56 19.96 15.75
C GLU A 106 20.47 20.21 14.72
N TRP A 107 19.24 20.45 15.17
CA TRP A 107 18.12 20.77 14.29
C TRP A 107 18.32 22.08 13.53
N THR A 108 18.70 23.16 14.21
CA THR A 108 18.97 24.46 13.58
C THR A 108 20.05 24.34 12.50
N THR A 109 21.06 23.49 12.73
CA THR A 109 22.10 23.24 11.72
C THR A 109 21.53 22.63 10.43
N LEU A 110 20.55 21.72 10.54
CA LEU A 110 19.88 21.08 9.39
C LEU A 110 18.90 22.01 8.65
N GLN A 111 18.42 23.08 9.29
CA GLN A 111 17.45 24.02 8.69
C GLN A 111 18.05 24.90 7.59
N HIS A 112 19.37 24.96 7.47
CA HIS A 112 20.05 25.73 6.43
C HIS A 112 20.35 24.91 5.16
N GLU A 113 19.81 23.69 5.06
CA GLU A 113 20.10 22.75 3.98
C GLU A 113 18.96 22.63 2.95
N GLU A 114 19.29 22.14 1.75
CA GLU A 114 18.33 21.89 0.66
C GLU A 114 17.22 20.91 1.07
N ALA A 115 17.53 19.96 1.96
CA ALA A 115 16.58 18.97 2.49
C ALA A 115 15.73 19.46 3.67
N SER A 116 15.84 20.73 4.07
CA SER A 116 15.16 21.29 5.25
C SER A 116 13.64 21.09 5.23
N TYR A 117 13.00 21.23 4.07
CA TYR A 117 11.56 20.98 3.93
C TYR A 117 11.20 19.52 4.24
N TYR A 118 11.88 18.56 3.62
CA TYR A 118 11.64 17.13 3.84
C TYR A 118 11.85 16.77 5.32
N LEU A 119 12.96 17.21 5.90
CA LEU A 119 13.26 16.95 7.31
C LEU A 119 12.19 17.54 8.23
N THR A 120 11.76 18.78 7.96
CA THR A 120 10.73 19.48 8.74
C THR A 120 9.39 18.74 8.69
N GLU A 121 8.95 18.32 7.50
CA GLU A 121 7.72 17.53 7.35
C GLU A 121 7.83 16.19 8.08
N ARG A 122 8.96 15.47 7.93
CA ARG A 122 9.17 14.20 8.66
C ARG A 122 9.13 14.39 10.17
N ARG A 123 9.79 15.42 10.70
CA ARG A 123 9.77 15.71 12.15
C ARG A 123 8.36 16.04 12.62
N ALA A 124 7.61 16.86 11.88
CA ALA A 124 6.22 17.19 12.22
C ALA A 124 5.30 15.96 12.23
N ILE A 125 5.50 15.01 11.30
CA ILE A 125 4.80 13.72 11.31
C ILE A 125 5.16 12.93 12.57
N MET A 126 6.45 12.86 12.92
CA MET A 126 6.90 12.13 14.11
C MET A 126 6.44 12.75 15.43
N GLU A 127 6.25 14.06 15.49
CA GLU A 127 5.70 14.75 16.67
C GLU A 127 4.20 14.48 16.87
N ARG A 128 3.48 14.11 15.80
CA ARG A 128 2.06 13.68 15.89
C ARG A 128 1.91 12.21 16.26
N ARG A 129 2.97 11.41 16.10
CA ARG A 129 2.97 9.98 16.48
C ARG A 129 3.06 9.82 17.98
N LEU A 130 2.38 8.80 18.49
CA LEU A 130 2.49 8.37 19.87
C LEU A 130 3.85 7.68 20.11
N PRO A 131 4.23 7.47 21.39
CA PRO A 131 5.36 6.60 21.74
C PRO A 131 5.21 5.22 21.08
N ALA A 132 6.32 4.61 20.69
CA ALA A 132 6.34 3.35 19.92
C ALA A 132 5.50 2.22 20.57
N GLU A 133 5.53 2.09 21.90
CA GLU A 133 4.72 1.09 22.63
C GLU A 133 3.21 1.31 22.45
N GLN A 134 2.77 2.57 22.43
CA GLN A 134 1.37 2.93 22.23
C GLN A 134 0.94 2.73 20.77
N GLU A 135 1.79 3.11 19.81
CA GLU A 135 1.57 2.84 18.38
C GLU A 135 1.45 1.33 18.13
N GLN A 136 2.33 0.52 18.73
CA GLN A 136 2.29 -0.94 18.62
C GLN A 136 1.02 -1.52 19.25
N LEU A 137 0.59 -1.02 20.40
CA LEU A 137 -0.66 -1.42 21.02
C LEU A 137 -1.86 -1.09 20.14
N ILE A 138 -1.92 0.12 19.58
CA ILE A 138 -3.00 0.54 18.66
C ILE A 138 -3.02 -0.35 17.42
N GLN A 139 -1.86 -0.62 16.80
CA GLN A 139 -1.77 -1.51 15.65
C GLN A 139 -2.24 -2.93 15.97
N THR A 140 -1.84 -3.47 17.13
CA THR A 140 -2.27 -4.81 17.57
C THR A 140 -3.79 -4.87 17.76
N LEU A 141 -4.37 -3.85 18.39
CA LEU A 141 -5.83 -3.76 18.59
C LEU A 141 -6.59 -3.45 17.28
N ALA A 142 -5.93 -2.83 16.30
CA ALA A 142 -6.53 -2.48 15.02
C ALA A 142 -6.83 -3.72 14.15
N ILE A 143 -6.09 -4.82 14.31
CA ILE A 143 -6.31 -6.07 13.57
C ILE A 143 -7.74 -6.60 13.83
N ASP A 144 -8.06 -6.82 15.10
CA ASP A 144 -9.38 -7.33 15.51
C ASP A 144 -10.45 -6.22 15.61
N GLY A 145 -10.02 -4.96 15.53
CA GLY A 145 -10.89 -3.79 15.47
C GLY A 145 -11.12 -3.31 14.05
N PHE A 146 -10.31 -2.33 13.63
CA PHE A 146 -10.45 -1.64 12.34
C PHE A 146 -10.44 -2.59 11.13
N SER A 147 -9.42 -3.46 11.02
CA SER A 147 -9.28 -4.37 9.88
C SER A 147 -10.39 -5.40 9.84
N ALA A 148 -10.81 -5.94 10.98
CA ALA A 148 -11.94 -6.85 11.06
C ALA A 148 -13.26 -6.20 10.59
N TRP A 149 -13.51 -4.93 10.92
CA TRP A 149 -14.70 -4.21 10.41
C TRP A 149 -14.64 -3.97 8.90
N GLU A 150 -13.47 -3.68 8.34
CA GLU A 150 -13.27 -3.55 6.89
C GLU A 150 -13.49 -4.88 6.17
N GLN A 151 -12.91 -5.98 6.67
CA GLN A 151 -13.14 -7.32 6.14
C GLN A 151 -14.63 -7.71 6.22
N LEU A 152 -15.32 -7.38 7.32
CA LEU A 152 -16.75 -7.62 7.44
C LEU A 152 -17.55 -6.82 6.41
N TYR A 153 -17.19 -5.56 6.17
CA TYR A 153 -17.81 -4.74 5.11
C TYR A 153 -17.67 -5.42 3.75
N GLU A 154 -16.46 -5.82 3.37
CA GLU A 154 -16.17 -6.48 2.09
C GLU A 154 -16.92 -7.81 1.95
N GLN A 155 -16.90 -8.65 2.98
CA GLN A 155 -17.59 -9.92 3.00
C GLN A 155 -19.11 -9.74 2.85
N ARG A 156 -19.69 -8.76 3.56
CA ARG A 156 -21.12 -8.46 3.46
C ARG A 156 -21.48 -7.94 2.06
N LEU A 157 -20.69 -7.03 1.52
CA LEU A 157 -20.91 -6.42 0.21
C LEU A 157 -20.84 -7.46 -0.91
N THR A 158 -19.79 -8.28 -0.94
CA THR A 158 -19.59 -9.35 -1.92
C THR A 158 -20.59 -10.51 -1.75
N GLY A 159 -21.10 -10.69 -0.53
CA GLY A 159 -22.17 -11.63 -0.21
C GLY A 159 -23.55 -11.23 -0.75
N LEU A 160 -23.78 -9.97 -1.14
CA LEU A 160 -25.07 -9.53 -1.66
C LEU A 160 -25.46 -10.28 -2.94
N ARG A 161 -26.75 -10.59 -3.05
CA ARG A 161 -27.35 -11.28 -4.20
C ARG A 161 -28.54 -10.47 -4.69
N LEU A 162 -28.42 -9.99 -5.94
CA LEU A 162 -29.35 -9.02 -6.52
C LEU A 162 -30.23 -9.71 -7.57
N PRO A 163 -31.56 -9.54 -7.51
CA PRO A 163 -32.43 -9.97 -8.59
C PRO A 163 -32.28 -9.02 -9.78
N LEU A 164 -31.84 -9.54 -10.93
CA LEU A 164 -31.65 -8.77 -12.16
C LEU A 164 -32.02 -9.61 -13.39
N ASN A 165 -32.93 -9.10 -14.21
CA ASN A 165 -33.37 -9.73 -15.48
C ASN A 165 -33.78 -11.20 -15.33
N GLY A 166 -34.44 -11.57 -14.22
CA GLY A 166 -34.89 -12.93 -13.94
C GLY A 166 -33.80 -13.88 -13.39
N ALA A 167 -32.57 -13.39 -13.20
CA ALA A 167 -31.48 -14.10 -12.57
C ALA A 167 -31.11 -13.48 -11.22
N THR A 168 -30.34 -14.24 -10.42
CA THR A 168 -29.69 -13.70 -9.21
C THR A 168 -28.21 -13.50 -9.52
N VAL A 169 -27.72 -12.27 -9.37
CA VAL A 169 -26.35 -11.87 -9.72
C VAL A 169 -25.59 -11.31 -8.51
N THR A 170 -24.27 -11.25 -8.58
CA THR A 170 -23.44 -10.58 -7.58
C THR A 170 -23.49 -9.06 -7.73
N ILE A 171 -23.09 -8.32 -6.70
CA ILE A 171 -23.02 -6.85 -6.77
C ILE A 171 -22.06 -6.36 -7.87
N VAL A 172 -20.95 -7.07 -8.09
CA VAL A 172 -19.96 -6.73 -9.14
C VAL A 172 -20.57 -6.87 -10.54
N GLN A 173 -21.31 -7.96 -10.79
CA GLN A 173 -21.99 -8.18 -12.07
C GLN A 173 -23.07 -7.11 -12.31
N ALA A 174 -23.86 -6.79 -11.28
CA ALA A 174 -24.86 -5.74 -11.36
C ALA A 174 -24.21 -4.36 -11.61
N TRP A 175 -23.10 -4.05 -10.94
CA TRP A 175 -22.36 -2.81 -11.14
C TRP A 175 -21.83 -2.70 -12.57
N HIS A 176 -21.23 -3.79 -13.09
CA HIS A 176 -20.76 -3.86 -14.47
C HIS A 176 -21.90 -3.56 -15.45
N GLN A 177 -23.10 -4.14 -15.25
CA GLN A 177 -24.26 -3.84 -16.09
C GLN A 177 -24.79 -2.41 -15.88
N ALA A 178 -24.75 -1.85 -14.67
CA ALA A 178 -25.17 -0.48 -14.39
C ALA A 178 -24.30 0.56 -15.13
N VAL A 179 -22.99 0.29 -15.25
CA VAL A 179 -22.03 1.19 -15.92
C VAL A 179 -21.94 0.91 -17.42
N HIS A 180 -21.86 -0.36 -17.82
CA HIS A 180 -21.51 -0.78 -19.19
C HIS A 180 -22.67 -1.43 -19.96
N GLY A 181 -23.88 -1.47 -19.39
CA GLY A 181 -25.06 -2.03 -20.05
C GLY A 181 -25.34 -1.38 -21.41
N THR A 182 -25.64 -2.22 -22.42
CA THR A 182 -25.82 -1.82 -23.82
C THR A 182 -26.95 -0.81 -23.99
N THR A 183 -28.07 -1.00 -23.28
CA THR A 183 -29.20 -0.07 -23.33
C THR A 183 -29.31 0.75 -22.06
N ARG A 184 -29.98 1.91 -22.16
CA ARG A 184 -30.33 2.72 -20.98
C ARG A 184 -31.17 1.94 -19.98
N ILE A 185 -32.08 1.08 -20.48
CA ILE A 185 -32.98 0.27 -19.65
C ILE A 185 -32.17 -0.74 -18.83
N ASP A 186 -31.18 -1.40 -19.43
CA ASP A 186 -30.30 -2.34 -18.71
C ASP A 186 -29.55 -1.66 -17.57
N ARG A 187 -28.99 -0.47 -17.83
CA ARG A 187 -28.26 0.30 -16.83
C ARG A 187 -29.16 0.76 -15.68
N GLN A 188 -30.33 1.29 -16.01
CA GLN A 188 -31.30 1.76 -15.00
C GLN A 188 -31.85 0.62 -14.15
N THR A 189 -32.13 -0.54 -14.75
CA THR A 189 -32.63 -1.71 -14.05
C THR A 189 -31.59 -2.26 -13.08
N ALA A 190 -30.32 -2.35 -13.51
CA ALA A 190 -29.21 -2.75 -12.65
C ALA A 190 -28.99 -1.76 -11.49
N ALA A 191 -28.96 -0.45 -11.77
CA ALA A 191 -28.83 0.57 -10.73
C ALA A 191 -29.96 0.52 -9.70
N ALA A 192 -31.20 0.31 -10.14
CA ALA A 192 -32.36 0.16 -9.25
C ALA A 192 -32.26 -1.12 -8.39
N ALA A 193 -31.80 -2.23 -8.97
CA ALA A 193 -31.59 -3.48 -8.24
C ALA A 193 -30.50 -3.31 -7.16
N ILE A 194 -29.40 -2.60 -7.46
CA ILE A 194 -28.35 -2.25 -6.49
C ILE A 194 -28.94 -1.41 -5.37
N ALA A 195 -29.60 -0.30 -5.69
CA ALA A 195 -30.17 0.59 -4.69
C ALA A 195 -31.15 -0.13 -3.76
N LYS A 196 -32.04 -0.96 -4.32
CA LYS A 196 -33.02 -1.74 -3.54
C LYS A 196 -32.34 -2.76 -2.61
N THR A 197 -31.33 -3.47 -3.11
CA THR A 197 -30.64 -4.50 -2.33
C THR A 197 -29.80 -3.88 -1.22
N CYS A 198 -29.08 -2.80 -1.50
CA CYS A 198 -28.32 -2.07 -0.48
C CYS A 198 -29.23 -1.40 0.55
N ALA A 199 -30.38 -0.85 0.14
CA ALA A 199 -31.36 -0.27 1.06
C ALA A 199 -31.88 -1.30 2.07
N ALA A 200 -32.07 -2.56 1.66
CA ALA A 200 -32.48 -3.63 2.56
C ALA A 200 -31.41 -4.01 3.61
N ALA A 201 -30.13 -3.72 3.34
CA ALA A 201 -29.01 -3.97 4.23
C ALA A 201 -28.41 -2.68 4.84
N GLN A 202 -29.11 -1.54 4.70
CA GLN A 202 -28.56 -0.22 4.99
C GLN A 202 -28.10 -0.07 6.45
N ASP A 203 -28.84 -0.64 7.41
CA ASP A 203 -28.54 -0.49 8.83
C ASP A 203 -27.26 -1.25 9.20
N ASP A 204 -27.05 -2.44 8.64
CA ASP A 204 -25.84 -3.23 8.81
C ASP A 204 -24.62 -2.46 8.25
N PHE A 205 -24.73 -1.94 7.02
CA PHE A 205 -23.64 -1.17 6.41
C PHE A 205 -23.38 0.14 7.15
N ALA A 206 -24.42 0.87 7.57
CA ALA A 206 -24.28 2.09 8.35
C ALA A 206 -23.57 1.81 9.69
N MET A 207 -23.93 0.73 10.38
CA MET A 207 -23.27 0.32 11.61
C MET A 207 -21.78 0.05 11.37
N ILE A 208 -21.42 -0.75 10.35
CA ILE A 208 -20.03 -1.08 10.04
C ILE A 208 -19.23 0.19 9.72
N LEU A 209 -19.74 1.04 8.82
CA LEU A 209 -19.07 2.28 8.43
C LEU A 209 -18.92 3.25 9.61
N ASN A 210 -19.91 3.34 10.51
CA ASN A 210 -19.80 4.14 11.72
C ASN A 210 -18.72 3.64 12.69
N ARG A 211 -18.48 2.33 12.78
CA ARG A 211 -17.37 1.78 13.57
C ARG A 211 -16.01 2.10 12.97
N ILE A 212 -15.88 1.97 11.64
CA ILE A 212 -14.67 2.35 10.90
C ILE A 212 -14.38 3.85 11.07
N ALA A 213 -15.39 4.70 10.89
CA ALA A 213 -15.26 6.15 11.07
C ALA A 213 -14.93 6.54 12.51
N GLY A 214 -15.57 5.90 13.50
CA GLY A 214 -15.31 6.13 14.92
C GLY A 214 -13.87 5.79 15.30
N PHE A 215 -13.32 4.69 14.78
CA PHE A 215 -11.90 4.34 14.97
C PHE A 215 -10.98 5.42 14.38
N ARG A 216 -11.25 5.89 13.15
CA ARG A 216 -10.42 6.91 12.50
C ARG A 216 -10.40 8.24 13.25
N LEU A 217 -11.55 8.69 13.76
CA LEU A 217 -11.67 9.94 14.54
C LEU A 217 -10.94 9.91 15.89
N GLN A 218 -10.66 8.72 16.42
CA GLN A 218 -9.94 8.57 17.70
C GLN A 218 -8.43 8.47 17.50
N ASN A 219 -7.97 8.05 16.31
CA ASN A 219 -6.58 7.68 16.05
C ASN A 219 -5.88 8.56 14.99
N PHE A 220 -6.59 9.45 14.30
CA PHE A 220 -6.07 10.43 13.32
C PHE A 220 -6.67 11.82 13.56
#